data_AF-A0A967WDR4-F1
#
_entry.id   AF-A0A967WDR4-F1
#
_cell.length_a   1.000
_cell.length_b   1.000
_cell.length_c   1.000
_cell.angle_alpha   90.00
_cell.angle_beta   90.00
_cell.angle_gamma   90.00
#
_symmetry.space_group_name_H-M   'P 1'
#
loop_
_entity.id
_entity.type
_entity.pdbx_description
1 polymer ?
#
loop_
_entity_poly.entity_id
_entity_poly.type
_entity_poly.pdbx_seq_one_letter_code
_entity_poly.pdbx_strand_id
1 'polypeptide(L)'
;LSQIAFLRGIRDDYGDRQDSLRTAGFGSILLEFTRAGWRNPTRTARSTLQRVAYGIKEESLLRYSWTVLDRPQPSTPHEVVLLEGVRGMQLRYLDQGGKWHEQWPPVGLAQTQSMPLPRALEINLELEDLGEIRRLLPLPQPPSGLVPVSGSGSAQPGVTP
;
A
#
# COMPACT_ATOMS: atom_id res chain seq x y z
N LEU A 1 -2.34 9.76 -11.17
CA LEU A 1 -2.15 9.04 -9.88
C LEU A 1 -3.38 9.13 -8.94
N SER A 2 -4.55 9.58 -9.43
CA SER A 2 -5.71 10.00 -8.62
C SER A 2 -6.64 8.88 -8.13
N GLN A 3 -6.19 7.62 -8.06
CA GLN A 3 -7.04 6.50 -7.63
C GLN A 3 -6.31 5.59 -6.64
N ILE A 4 -5.98 6.13 -5.47
CA ILE A 4 -5.69 5.34 -4.28
C ILE A 4 -7.02 5.17 -3.55
N ALA A 5 -7.85 4.24 -4.03
CA ALA A 5 -9.15 3.96 -3.46
C ALA A 5 -9.00 2.94 -2.31
N PHE A 6 -9.30 3.39 -1.09
CA PHE A 6 -9.57 2.63 0.14
C PHE A 6 -8.89 1.26 0.23
N LEU A 7 -7.68 1.23 0.82
CA LEU A 7 -6.92 0.02 0.98
C LEU A 7 -7.26 -0.63 2.33
N ARG A 8 -8.14 -1.65 2.33
CA ARG A 8 -8.24 -2.58 3.48
C ARG A 8 -6.98 -3.46 3.50
N GLY A 9 -6.41 -3.71 4.67
CA GLY A 9 -5.38 -4.75 4.83
C GLY A 9 -5.91 -6.09 4.32
N ILE A 10 -5.11 -6.80 3.52
CA ILE A 10 -5.50 -8.09 2.94
C ILE A 10 -4.92 -9.23 3.78
N ARG A 11 -5.54 -10.41 3.69
CA ARG A 11 -4.93 -11.68 4.09
C ARG A 11 -4.62 -12.45 2.81
N ASP A 12 -3.48 -13.10 2.72
CA ASP A 12 -3.18 -14.06 1.66
C ASP A 12 -3.75 -15.46 2.00
N ASP A 13 -3.55 -16.41 1.10
CA ASP A 13 -4.08 -17.79 1.20
C ASP A 13 -3.43 -18.63 2.30
N TYR A 14 -2.35 -18.18 2.93
CA TYR A 14 -1.80 -18.78 4.16
C TYR A 14 -2.45 -18.18 5.43
N GLY A 15 -3.36 -17.23 5.25
CA GLY A 15 -3.98 -16.45 6.33
C GLY A 15 -3.15 -15.26 6.77
N ASP A 16 -2.00 -15.02 6.13
CA ASP A 16 -1.02 -14.01 6.53
C ASP A 16 -1.47 -12.64 6.05
N ARG A 17 -1.41 -11.67 6.95
CA ARG A 17 -1.80 -10.29 6.63
C ARG A 17 -0.73 -9.65 5.76
N GLN A 18 -1.12 -9.07 4.63
CA GLN A 18 -0.26 -8.15 3.90
C GLN A 18 -0.70 -6.71 4.12
N ASP A 19 0.31 -5.87 4.35
CA ASP A 19 0.11 -4.43 4.46
C ASP A 19 -0.52 -3.87 3.20
N SER A 20 -1.48 -2.99 3.42
CA SER A 20 -2.24 -2.34 2.36
C SER A 20 -1.38 -1.41 1.52
N LEU A 21 -0.32 -0.86 2.12
CA LEU A 21 0.74 -0.08 1.49
C LEU A 21 2.06 -0.37 2.21
N ARG A 22 3.13 -0.59 1.46
CA ARG A 22 4.48 -0.78 2.00
C ARG A 22 5.56 -0.18 1.09
N THR A 23 6.66 0.21 1.70
CA THR A 23 7.94 0.40 1.00
C THR A 23 8.52 -0.98 0.68
N ALA A 24 8.83 -1.22 -0.58
CA ALA A 24 9.56 -2.42 -0.98
C ALA A 24 11.06 -2.11 -0.95
N GLY A 25 11.83 -2.94 -0.25
CA GLY A 25 13.28 -2.73 -0.05
C GLY A 25 14.16 -3.62 -0.89
N PHE A 26 13.61 -4.46 -1.78
CA PHE A 26 14.36 -5.46 -2.53
C PHE A 26 14.04 -5.38 -4.03
N GLY A 27 15.09 -5.38 -4.87
CA GLY A 27 14.97 -5.32 -6.32
C GLY A 27 14.68 -3.92 -6.86
N SER A 28 14.04 -3.84 -8.02
CA SER A 28 13.66 -2.59 -8.69
C SER A 28 12.42 -1.91 -8.10
N ILE A 29 11.64 -2.63 -7.28
CA ILE A 29 10.36 -2.15 -6.74
C ILE A 29 10.60 -1.35 -5.46
N LEU A 30 9.98 -0.18 -5.36
CA LEU A 30 10.15 0.77 -4.25
C LEU A 30 8.85 1.02 -3.48
N LEU A 31 7.70 0.95 -4.15
CA LEU A 31 6.38 1.15 -3.56
C LEU A 31 5.45 0.02 -3.98
N GLU A 32 4.73 -0.57 -3.02
CA GLU A 32 3.71 -1.59 -3.30
C GLU A 32 2.46 -1.31 -2.47
N PHE A 33 1.29 -1.42 -3.11
CA PHE A 33 0.02 -1.26 -2.42
C PHE A 33 -1.11 -2.02 -3.11
N THR A 34 -2.15 -2.36 -2.35
CA THR A 34 -3.36 -3.01 -2.88
C THR A 34 -4.44 -1.97 -3.10
N ARG A 35 -4.92 -1.80 -4.33
CA ARG A 35 -6.06 -0.91 -4.63
C ARG A 35 -7.35 -1.69 -4.87
N ALA A 36 -8.48 -1.11 -4.50
CA ALA A 36 -9.76 -1.57 -5.01
C ALA A 36 -9.84 -1.31 -6.53
N GLY A 37 -10.08 -2.37 -7.29
CA GLY A 37 -10.30 -2.39 -8.73
C GLY A 37 -11.60 -1.71 -9.14
N TRP A 38 -11.70 -1.45 -10.44
CA TRP A 38 -12.86 -0.80 -11.07
C TRP A 38 -14.17 -1.54 -10.79
N ARG A 39 -15.30 -0.83 -10.97
CA ARG A 39 -16.66 -1.39 -10.87
C ARG A 39 -16.72 -2.76 -11.57
N ASN A 40 -17.33 -3.74 -10.91
CA ASN A 40 -17.69 -5.04 -11.46
C ASN A 40 -19.18 -5.03 -11.88
N PRO A 41 -19.56 -4.35 -12.98
CA PRO A 41 -20.95 -4.27 -13.40
C PRO A 41 -21.51 -5.64 -13.84
N THR A 42 -20.65 -6.63 -14.12
CA THR A 42 -21.05 -7.94 -14.63
C THR A 42 -21.20 -9.02 -13.55
N ARG A 43 -21.04 -8.68 -12.25
CA ARG A 43 -21.10 -9.61 -11.09
C ARG A 43 -20.32 -10.93 -11.27
N THR A 44 -19.25 -10.91 -12.06
CA THR A 44 -18.44 -12.11 -12.29
C THR A 44 -17.52 -12.33 -11.09
N ALA A 45 -17.25 -13.59 -10.72
CA ALA A 45 -16.35 -13.95 -9.61
C ALA A 45 -14.89 -13.62 -9.96
N ARG A 46 -14.53 -12.35 -9.91
CA ARG A 46 -13.15 -11.86 -9.89
C ARG A 46 -12.93 -11.12 -8.58
N SER A 47 -11.76 -11.32 -7.97
CA SER A 47 -11.30 -10.47 -6.88
C SER A 47 -11.34 -9.02 -7.35
N THR A 48 -12.06 -8.16 -6.63
CA THR A 48 -12.18 -6.73 -6.94
C THR A 48 -10.95 -5.96 -6.51
N LEU A 49 -9.83 -6.61 -6.16
CA LEU A 49 -8.60 -6.01 -5.66
C LEU A 49 -7.46 -6.26 -6.63
N GLN A 50 -6.60 -5.26 -6.83
CA GLN A 50 -5.41 -5.37 -7.65
C GLN A 50 -4.19 -4.94 -6.83
N ARG A 51 -3.16 -5.79 -6.79
CA ARG A 51 -1.83 -5.41 -6.30
C ARG A 51 -1.13 -4.60 -7.38
N VAL A 52 -0.60 -3.45 -7.00
CA VAL A 52 0.16 -2.56 -7.87
C VAL A 52 1.46 -2.21 -7.19
N ALA A 53 2.53 -2.15 -7.97
CA ALA A 53 3.81 -1.66 -7.49
C ALA A 53 4.43 -0.67 -8.47
N TYR A 54 5.35 0.13 -7.95
CA TYR A 54 6.14 1.08 -8.72
C TYR A 54 7.61 0.88 -8.40
N GLY A 55 8.44 1.03 -9.41
CA GLY A 55 9.86 0.78 -9.30
C GLY A 55 10.67 1.41 -10.43
N ILE A 56 11.98 1.45 -10.26
CA ILE A 56 12.90 1.94 -11.29
C ILE A 56 13.68 0.76 -11.86
N LYS A 57 13.70 0.65 -13.17
CA LYS A 57 14.48 -0.33 -13.92
C LYS A 57 14.97 0.34 -15.19
N GLU A 58 16.27 0.19 -15.50
CA GLU A 58 16.85 0.73 -16.75
C GLU A 58 16.47 2.22 -16.97
N GLU A 59 16.70 3.05 -15.93
CA GLU A 59 16.40 4.50 -15.93
C GLU A 59 14.95 4.85 -16.28
N SER A 60 14.03 3.91 -16.05
CA SER A 60 12.61 4.09 -16.32
C SER A 60 11.80 3.84 -15.06
N LEU A 61 10.78 4.66 -14.84
CA LEU A 61 9.74 4.38 -13.85
C LEU A 61 8.74 3.39 -14.45
N LEU A 62 8.65 2.22 -13.84
CA LEU A 62 7.73 1.16 -14.21
C LEU A 62 6.57 1.06 -13.21
N ARG A 63 5.40 0.68 -13.75
CA ARG A 63 4.26 0.19 -12.98
C ARG A 63 4.12 -1.31 -13.19
N TYR A 64 4.10 -2.03 -12.09
CA TYR A 64 3.85 -3.47 -12.02
C TYR A 64 2.41 -3.70 -11.58
N SER A 65 1.74 -4.68 -12.17
CA SER A 65 0.41 -5.06 -11.74
C SER A 65 0.15 -6.56 -11.85
N TRP A 66 -0.48 -7.13 -10.84
CA TRP A 66 -0.85 -8.54 -10.79
C TRP A 66 -2.35 -8.69 -11.04
N THR A 67 -2.72 -9.59 -11.94
CA THR A 67 -4.12 -9.82 -12.37
C THR A 67 -4.89 -10.74 -11.43
N VAL A 68 -4.20 -11.49 -10.58
CA VAL A 68 -4.77 -12.43 -9.63
C VAL A 68 -3.98 -12.31 -8.33
N LEU A 69 -4.67 -12.04 -7.22
CA LEU A 69 -4.08 -12.11 -5.88
C LEU A 69 -3.87 -13.57 -5.44
N ASP A 70 -4.62 -14.48 -6.06
CA ASP A 70 -4.78 -15.88 -5.64
C ASP A 70 -4.08 -16.80 -6.65
N ARG A 71 -2.96 -17.46 -6.26
CA ARG A 71 -2.50 -18.78 -6.78
C ARG A 71 -1.16 -19.23 -6.15
N PRO A 72 -0.90 -20.56 -6.06
CA PRO A 72 0.25 -21.18 -5.39
C PRO A 72 1.59 -21.09 -6.15
N GLN A 73 1.72 -20.26 -7.19
CA GLN A 73 2.97 -20.08 -7.97
C GLN A 73 3.28 -18.58 -8.11
N PRO A 74 4.56 -18.17 -8.14
CA PRO A 74 4.93 -16.77 -8.37
C PRO A 74 4.41 -16.32 -9.74
N SER A 75 3.45 -15.40 -9.74
CA SER A 75 2.92 -14.83 -10.97
C SER A 75 3.80 -13.66 -11.44
N THR A 76 4.20 -13.70 -12.71
CA THR A 76 4.95 -12.61 -13.34
C THR A 76 4.04 -11.37 -13.42
N PRO A 77 4.47 -10.20 -12.90
CA PRO A 77 3.69 -8.97 -13.03
C PRO A 77 3.58 -8.55 -14.50
N HIS A 78 2.46 -7.89 -14.82
CA HIS A 78 2.41 -7.07 -16.02
C HIS A 78 3.15 -5.75 -15.77
N GLU A 79 4.18 -5.49 -16.56
CA GLU A 79 5.02 -4.29 -16.49
C GLU A 79 4.56 -3.23 -17.50
N VAL A 80 4.56 -1.96 -17.09
CA VAL A 80 4.28 -0.81 -17.96
C VAL A 80 5.30 0.27 -17.67
N VAL A 81 6.06 0.69 -18.68
CA VAL A 81 6.89 1.90 -18.59
C VAL A 81 5.98 3.12 -18.54
N LEU A 82 6.13 3.94 -17.49
CA LEU A 82 5.35 5.17 -17.31
C LEU A 82 6.12 6.41 -17.71
N LEU A 83 7.43 6.40 -17.50
CA LEU A 83 8.32 7.53 -17.73
C LEU A 83 9.75 7.02 -17.90
N GLU A 84 10.45 7.50 -18.91
CA GLU A 84 11.88 7.26 -19.15
C GLU A 84 12.71 8.43 -18.60
N GLY A 85 14.04 8.27 -18.51
CA GLY A 85 14.94 9.32 -18.01
C GLY A 85 14.83 9.56 -16.50
N VAL A 86 14.42 8.54 -15.74
CA VAL A 86 14.25 8.58 -14.29
C VAL A 86 15.52 8.06 -13.61
N ARG A 87 16.31 8.99 -13.06
CA ARG A 87 17.57 8.69 -12.35
C ARG A 87 17.33 8.17 -10.92
N GLY A 88 16.24 8.61 -10.29
CA GLY A 88 15.95 8.26 -8.91
C GLY A 88 14.50 8.50 -8.50
N MET A 89 14.07 7.77 -7.46
CA MET A 89 12.80 8.00 -6.78
C MET A 89 13.00 7.88 -5.27
N GLN A 90 12.57 8.89 -4.53
CA GLN A 90 12.49 8.85 -3.06
C GLN A 90 11.04 8.96 -2.61
N LEU A 91 10.73 8.25 -1.52
CA LEU A 91 9.39 8.17 -0.96
C LEU A 91 9.43 8.63 0.49
N ARG A 92 8.48 9.47 0.88
CA ARG A 92 8.26 9.81 2.29
C ARG A 92 6.78 9.71 2.65
N TYR A 93 6.52 9.30 3.87
CA TYR A 93 5.20 8.95 4.36
C TYR A 93 4.89 9.78 5.59
N LEU A 94 3.78 10.52 5.57
CA LEU A 94 3.33 11.32 6.69
C LEU A 94 2.45 10.45 7.60
N ASP A 95 2.83 10.26 8.86
CA ASP A 95 2.01 9.51 9.81
C ASP A 95 0.84 10.33 10.37
N GLN A 96 0.06 9.70 11.26
CA GLN A 96 -1.09 10.32 11.91
C GLN A 96 -0.70 11.48 12.84
N GLY A 97 0.48 11.42 13.46
CA GLY A 97 1.05 12.47 14.31
C GLY A 97 1.68 13.63 13.53
N GLY A 98 1.71 13.58 12.21
CA GLY A 98 2.32 14.60 11.36
C GLY A 98 3.84 14.46 11.23
N LYS A 99 4.42 13.31 11.60
CA LYS A 99 5.84 13.02 11.42
C LYS A 99 6.07 12.31 10.08
N TRP A 100 7.14 12.72 9.40
CA TRP A 100 7.58 12.10 8.16
C TRP A 100 8.48 10.89 8.42
N HIS A 101 8.27 9.84 7.64
CA HIS A 101 9.05 8.60 7.64
C HIS A 101 9.54 8.28 6.23
N GLU A 102 10.71 7.68 6.09
CA GLU A 102 11.27 7.25 4.78
C GLU A 102 10.83 5.85 4.37
N GLN A 103 10.20 5.13 5.30
CA GLN A 103 9.65 3.80 5.07
C GLN A 103 8.26 3.70 5.69
N TRP A 104 7.44 2.86 5.09
CA TRP A 104 6.14 2.49 5.63
C TRP A 104 5.95 0.98 5.57
N PRO A 105 5.44 0.35 6.65
CA PRO A 105 5.26 0.93 7.98
C PRO A 105 6.58 1.40 8.62
N PRO A 106 6.56 2.38 9.53
CA PRO A 106 7.76 2.78 10.26
C PRO A 106 8.37 1.62 11.06
N VAL A 107 9.71 1.51 11.08
CA VAL A 107 10.41 0.47 11.85
C VAL A 107 10.12 0.61 13.35
N GLY A 108 9.92 -0.53 14.01
CA GLY A 108 9.67 -0.61 15.46
C GLY A 108 8.19 -0.62 15.85
N LEU A 109 7.26 -0.48 14.89
CA LEU A 109 5.84 -0.73 15.13
C LEU A 109 5.55 -2.22 14.89
N ALA A 110 4.95 -2.88 15.89
CA ALA A 110 4.60 -4.29 15.81
C ALA A 110 3.60 -4.50 14.65
N GLN A 111 3.98 -5.32 13.67
CA GLN A 111 3.16 -5.74 12.51
C GLN A 111 1.87 -6.50 12.89
N THR A 112 1.58 -6.60 14.19
CA THR A 112 0.45 -7.35 14.76
C THR A 112 -0.88 -6.58 14.66
N GLN A 113 -0.84 -5.26 14.44
CA GLN A 113 -2.03 -4.44 14.25
C GLN A 113 -2.18 -3.98 12.80
N SER A 114 -3.43 -3.88 12.33
CA SER A 114 -3.74 -3.28 11.04
C SER A 114 -3.31 -1.81 11.09
N MET A 115 -2.12 -1.50 10.58
CA MET A 115 -1.60 -0.14 10.60
C MET A 115 -2.48 0.76 9.73
N PRO A 116 -2.89 1.94 10.23
CA PRO A 116 -3.57 2.91 9.40
C PRO A 116 -2.65 3.30 8.23
N LEU A 117 -3.23 3.68 7.10
CA LEU A 117 -2.45 4.25 6.01
C LEU A 117 -1.74 5.54 6.48
N PRO A 118 -0.63 5.93 5.83
CA PRO A 118 -0.10 7.26 6.05
C PRO A 118 -1.16 8.31 5.67
N ARG A 119 -1.07 9.51 6.25
CA ARG A 119 -1.88 10.66 5.88
C ARG A 119 -1.59 11.16 4.47
N ALA A 120 -0.32 11.09 4.08
CA ALA A 120 0.13 11.50 2.76
C ALA A 120 1.37 10.71 2.33
N LEU A 121 1.55 10.61 1.01
CA LEU A 121 2.73 10.11 0.35
C LEU A 121 3.39 11.27 -0.41
N GLU A 122 4.64 11.56 -0.09
CA GLU A 122 5.51 12.41 -0.91
C GLU A 122 6.33 11.51 -1.84
N ILE A 123 6.30 11.82 -3.13
CA ILE A 123 7.11 11.19 -4.17
C ILE A 123 8.04 12.26 -4.73
N ASN A 124 9.34 12.03 -4.64
CA ASN A 124 10.35 12.83 -5.30
C ASN A 124 10.94 12.00 -6.45
N LEU A 125 10.90 12.51 -7.67
CA LEU A 125 11.53 11.91 -8.85
C LEU A 125 12.68 12.79 -9.28
N GLU A 126 13.84 12.19 -9.53
CA GLU A 126 14.96 12.85 -10.19
C GLU A 126 14.95 12.47 -11.66
N LEU A 127 14.72 13.45 -12.53
CA LEU A 127 14.67 13.28 -13.97
C LEU A 127 15.93 13.85 -14.63
N GLU A 128 16.34 13.22 -15.74
CA GLU A 128 17.53 13.60 -16.49
C GLU A 128 17.45 15.03 -17.04
N ASP A 129 16.28 15.40 -17.54
CA ASP A 129 15.99 16.63 -18.29
C ASP A 129 15.38 17.75 -17.44
N LEU A 130 14.55 17.39 -16.46
CA LEU A 130 13.77 18.33 -15.64
C LEU A 130 14.29 18.47 -14.20
N GLY A 131 15.27 17.66 -13.78
CA GLY A 131 15.74 17.64 -12.40
C GLY A 131 14.69 17.09 -11.44
N GLU A 132 14.56 17.68 -10.25
CA GLU A 132 13.68 17.15 -9.20
C GLU A 132 12.21 17.53 -9.38
N ILE A 133 11.34 16.54 -9.47
CA ILE A 133 9.88 16.69 -9.43
C ILE A 133 9.33 16.10 -8.14
N ARG A 134 8.73 16.96 -7.33
CA ARG A 134 8.05 16.59 -6.09
C ARG A 134 6.52 16.55 -6.27
N ARG A 135 5.90 15.49 -5.75
CA ARG A 135 4.45 15.32 -5.68
C ARG A 135 4.02 14.92 -4.27
N LEU A 136 3.07 15.65 -3.71
CA LEU A 136 2.44 15.33 -2.44
C LEU A 136 1.03 14.79 -2.70
N LEU A 137 0.77 13.56 -2.27
CA LEU A 137 -0.50 12.85 -2.48
C LEU A 137 -1.17 12.59 -1.12
N PRO A 138 -2.27 13.27 -0.78
CA PRO A 138 -3.06 12.91 0.39
C PRO A 138 -3.68 11.52 0.19
N LEU A 139 -3.67 10.69 1.23
CA LEU A 139 -4.25 9.35 1.19
C LEU A 139 -5.59 9.30 1.93
N PRO A 140 -6.54 8.43 1.53
CA PRO A 140 -7.82 8.31 2.21
C PRO A 140 -7.63 7.98 3.69
N GLN A 141 -8.25 8.77 4.55
CA GLN A 141 -8.30 8.51 5.98
C GLN A 141 -9.59 7.77 6.31
N PRO A 142 -9.57 6.83 7.29
CA PRO A 142 -10.81 6.37 7.86
C PRO A 142 -11.58 7.58 8.43
N PRO A 143 -12.92 7.61 8.32
CA PRO A 143 -13.72 8.69 8.91
C PRO A 143 -13.40 8.82 10.40
N SER A 144 -13.14 10.04 10.85
CA SER A 144 -12.82 10.36 12.23
C SER A 144 -13.93 9.83 13.15
N GLY A 145 -13.63 8.82 13.98
CA GLY A 145 -14.58 8.23 14.93
C GLY A 145 -14.57 6.71 15.03
N LEU A 146 -14.01 5.99 14.06
CA LEU A 146 -13.78 4.54 14.17
C LEU A 146 -12.38 4.26 14.72
N VAL A 147 -12.22 4.44 16.03
CA VAL A 147 -11.09 3.80 16.73
C VAL A 147 -11.29 2.28 16.57
N PRO A 148 -10.30 1.50 16.12
CA PRO A 148 -10.41 0.06 16.20
C PRO A 148 -10.58 -0.28 17.68
N VAL A 149 -11.77 -0.74 18.05
CA VAL A 149 -12.00 -1.32 19.37
C VAL A 149 -11.05 -2.51 19.46
N SER A 150 -9.91 -2.31 20.13
CA SER A 150 -9.17 -3.40 20.74
C SER A 150 -10.17 -4.10 21.65
N GLY A 151 -10.55 -5.32 21.29
CA GLY A 151 -11.51 -6.10 22.06
C GLY A 151 -11.03 -6.24 23.50
N SER A 152 -11.59 -5.42 24.38
CA SER A 152 -11.56 -5.66 25.81
C SER A 152 -12.53 -6.81 26.06
N GLY A 153 -11.97 -7.98 26.35
CA GLY A 153 -12.73 -9.12 26.83
C GLY A 153 -13.55 -8.69 28.05
N SER A 154 -14.87 -8.70 27.91
CA SER A 154 -15.78 -8.64 29.04
C SER A 154 -15.71 -9.99 29.74
N ALA A 155 -14.98 -10.03 30.85
CA ALA A 155 -15.11 -11.07 31.85
C ALA A 155 -16.59 -11.20 32.27
N GLN A 156 -17.14 -12.41 32.20
CA GLN A 156 -18.39 -12.75 32.87
C GLN A 156 -18.22 -12.59 34.39
N PRO A 157 -19.15 -11.94 35.12
CA PRO A 157 -19.20 -12.13 36.55
C PRO A 157 -19.77 -13.52 36.84
N GLY A 158 -18.97 -14.36 37.49
CA GLY A 158 -19.40 -15.64 38.04
C GLY A 158 -20.48 -15.42 39.09
N VAL A 159 -21.57 -16.17 38.95
CA VAL A 159 -22.58 -16.34 39.99
C VAL A 159 -22.11 -17.50 40.85
N THR A 160 -21.68 -17.21 42.08
CA THR A 160 -21.42 -18.24 43.09
C THR A 160 -22.74 -18.58 43.78
N PRO A 161 -23.05 -19.88 44.03
CA PRO A 161 -24.30 -20.32 44.65
C PRO A 161 -24.42 -19.95 46.14
#